data_AF-A0AAV8FCQ1-F1
#
_entry.id   AF-A0AAV8FCQ1-F1
#
_cell.length_a   1.000
_cell.length_b   1.000
_cell.length_c   1.000
_cell.angle_alpha   90.00
_cell.angle_beta   90.00
_cell.angle_gamma   90.00
#
_symmetry.space_group_name_H-M   'P 1'
#
loop_
_entity.id
_entity.type
_entity.pdbx_description
1 polymer ?
#
loop_
_entity_poly.entity_id
_entity_poly.type
_entity_poly.pdbx_seq_one_letter_code
_entity_poly.pdbx_strand_id
1 'polypeptide(L)'
;MDHLGWEKAHICGHSMGSMIASKLAAIAPNRVLSLALLNTSGGGFECCPKLNHQTLSLAYRFLRAKTPEQRAIVDLETHYTKEFLDEKVGSRSRREILYQEYVKGISSSGMQSNHGYEGQINACWTHKLTRDELDRIRSAGILVSIIHGRDDIIARLCNARRLAEKLYPVAKIVELHGGHLVSHERSDEVNMSLMELIRAAQSKLEPEKWTNLAVNDEGWLLSGFAGPLTKRKDDGVKCLLHIYSVFAKLQMILLFIFGVILVISEYIKRPFRSLKPVRVAALT
;
A
#
# COMPACT_ATOMS: atom_id res chain seq x y z
N MET A 1 11.89 -5.21 -19.67
CA MET A 1 13.34 -4.94 -19.72
C MET A 1 13.98 -5.67 -20.88
N ASP A 2 13.84 -6.99 -21.00
CA ASP A 2 14.45 -7.77 -22.09
C ASP A 2 14.05 -7.31 -23.49
N HIS A 3 12.75 -7.11 -23.74
CA HIS A 3 12.25 -6.58 -25.00
C HIS A 3 12.87 -5.22 -25.38
N LEU A 4 13.21 -4.40 -24.40
CA LEU A 4 13.82 -3.07 -24.60
C LEU A 4 15.36 -3.12 -24.59
N GLY A 5 15.97 -4.29 -24.40
CA GLY A 5 17.42 -4.44 -24.29
C GLY A 5 18.03 -3.85 -23.01
N TRP A 6 17.23 -3.54 -22.00
CA TRP A 6 17.73 -2.94 -20.75
C TRP A 6 18.33 -4.00 -19.83
N GLU A 7 19.65 -4.06 -19.77
CA GLU A 7 20.37 -5.02 -18.92
C GLU A 7 20.21 -4.73 -17.42
N LYS A 8 20.30 -3.46 -17.00
CA LYS A 8 20.10 -3.07 -15.60
C LYS A 8 19.36 -1.75 -15.53
N ALA A 9 18.59 -1.53 -14.46
CA ALA A 9 17.88 -0.28 -14.23
C ALA A 9 17.77 0.08 -12.74
N HIS A 10 17.65 1.37 -12.45
CA HIS A 10 17.12 1.84 -11.17
C HIS A 10 15.62 1.62 -11.18
N ILE A 11 15.08 0.92 -10.18
CA ILE A 11 13.67 0.55 -10.14
C ILE A 11 12.97 1.38 -9.07
N CYS A 12 11.91 2.09 -9.47
CA CYS A 12 11.04 2.83 -8.56
C CYS A 12 9.64 2.24 -8.62
N GLY A 13 9.10 1.81 -7.48
CA GLY A 13 7.76 1.27 -7.36
C GLY A 13 6.96 2.03 -6.30
N HIS A 14 5.73 2.41 -6.63
CA HIS A 14 4.78 3.06 -5.72
C HIS A 14 3.63 2.12 -5.36
N SER A 15 3.29 2.02 -4.08
CA SER A 15 2.16 1.19 -3.59
C SER A 15 2.28 -0.27 -4.08
N MET A 16 1.30 -0.84 -4.80
CA MET A 16 1.45 -2.18 -5.41
C MET A 16 2.72 -2.30 -6.29
N GLY A 17 3.15 -1.21 -6.93
CA GLY A 17 4.39 -1.17 -7.69
C GLY A 17 5.63 -1.43 -6.83
N SER A 18 5.64 -1.05 -5.55
CA SER A 18 6.75 -1.34 -4.63
C SER A 18 6.85 -2.85 -4.32
N MET A 19 5.70 -3.54 -4.25
CA MET A 19 5.64 -4.99 -4.08
C MET A 19 6.23 -5.71 -5.30
N ILE A 20 5.86 -5.25 -6.50
CA ILE A 20 6.39 -5.76 -7.76
C ILE A 20 7.90 -5.50 -7.85
N ALA A 21 8.34 -4.28 -7.54
CA ALA A 21 9.73 -3.88 -7.56
C ALA A 21 10.58 -4.71 -6.57
N SER A 22 10.06 -4.98 -5.37
CA SER A 22 10.73 -5.81 -4.37
C SER A 22 10.87 -7.27 -4.85
N LYS A 23 9.83 -7.83 -5.49
CA LYS A 23 9.92 -9.15 -6.11
C LYS A 23 10.93 -9.17 -7.24
N LEU A 24 10.94 -8.16 -8.11
CA LEU A 24 11.93 -8.05 -9.19
C LEU A 24 13.37 -8.06 -8.64
N ALA A 25 13.64 -7.29 -7.59
CA ALA A 25 14.94 -7.24 -6.93
C ALA A 25 15.35 -8.59 -6.31
N ALA A 26 14.39 -9.36 -5.78
CA ALA A 26 14.67 -10.68 -5.22
C ALA A 26 14.88 -11.77 -6.27
N ILE A 27 14.13 -11.76 -7.38
CA ILE A 27 14.22 -12.80 -8.43
C ILE A 27 15.38 -12.55 -9.39
N ALA A 28 15.73 -11.29 -9.64
CA ALA A 28 16.72 -10.89 -10.62
C ALA A 28 17.60 -9.74 -10.09
N PRO A 29 18.31 -9.93 -8.96
CA PRO A 29 19.09 -8.87 -8.33
C PRO A 29 20.12 -8.24 -9.28
N ASN A 30 20.72 -9.05 -10.16
CA ASN A 30 21.69 -8.58 -11.15
C ASN A 30 21.13 -7.57 -12.17
N ARG A 31 19.81 -7.41 -12.25
CA ARG A 31 19.11 -6.47 -13.16
C ARG A 31 18.76 -5.15 -12.46
N VAL A 32 18.97 -5.03 -11.15
CA VAL A 32 18.56 -3.87 -10.36
C VAL A 32 19.79 -3.11 -9.88
N LEU A 33 19.89 -1.83 -10.27
CA LEU A 33 20.98 -0.94 -9.84
C LEU A 33 20.71 -0.35 -8.45
N SER A 34 19.47 0.03 -8.19
CA SER A 34 18.96 0.46 -6.88
C SER A 34 17.44 0.34 -6.85
N LEU A 35 16.86 0.37 -5.66
CA LEU A 35 15.44 0.13 -5.44
C LEU A 35 14.79 1.25 -4.62
N ALA A 36 13.87 2.00 -5.22
CA ALA A 36 13.03 2.97 -4.52
C ALA A 36 11.61 2.41 -4.30
N LEU A 37 11.16 2.39 -3.05
CA LEU A 37 9.87 1.85 -2.62
C LEU A 37 9.05 2.98 -2.01
N LEU A 38 8.07 3.50 -2.75
CA LEU A 38 7.23 4.61 -2.30
C LEU A 38 5.93 4.08 -1.72
N ASN A 39 5.53 4.57 -0.55
CA ASN A 39 4.24 4.25 0.10
C ASN A 39 3.92 2.75 0.14
N THR A 40 4.89 1.95 0.59
CA THR A 40 4.89 0.48 0.49
C THR A 40 4.11 -0.20 1.62
N SER A 41 3.64 -1.42 1.38
CA SER A 41 3.17 -2.36 2.41
C SER A 41 3.72 -3.76 2.18
N GLY A 42 3.73 -4.62 3.21
CA GLY A 42 4.20 -6.01 3.09
C GLY A 42 3.21 -6.99 2.46
N GLY A 43 2.05 -6.52 1.98
CA GLY A 43 0.99 -7.37 1.45
C GLY A 43 0.06 -7.96 2.52
N GLY A 44 -0.96 -8.71 2.08
CA GLY A 44 -1.91 -9.40 2.97
C GLY A 44 -2.59 -8.47 3.96
N PHE A 45 -2.58 -8.85 5.25
CA PHE A 45 -3.18 -8.04 6.32
C PHE A 45 -2.52 -6.67 6.50
N GLU A 46 -1.30 -6.46 5.99
CA GLU A 46 -0.65 -5.15 6.02
C GLU A 46 -1.27 -4.14 5.03
N CYS A 47 -2.05 -4.63 4.05
CA CYS A 47 -2.88 -3.80 3.16
C CYS A 47 -4.19 -3.33 3.80
N CYS A 48 -4.57 -3.90 4.96
CA CYS A 48 -5.75 -3.44 5.67
C CYS A 48 -5.48 -2.06 6.28
N PRO A 49 -6.32 -1.04 5.97
CA PRO A 49 -6.17 0.27 6.58
C PRO A 49 -6.43 0.18 8.09
N LYS A 50 -6.02 1.21 8.84
CA LYS A 50 -6.38 1.30 10.27
C LYS A 50 -7.90 1.28 10.39
N LEU A 51 -8.47 0.39 11.21
CA LEU A 51 -9.92 0.38 11.45
C LEU A 51 -10.30 1.57 12.33
N ASN A 52 -10.89 2.60 11.72
CA ASN A 52 -11.46 3.74 12.41
C ASN A 52 -12.67 4.28 11.63
N HIS A 53 -13.41 5.21 12.21
CA HIS A 53 -14.62 5.75 11.58
C HIS A 53 -14.34 6.37 10.20
N GLN A 54 -13.19 7.04 10.03
CA GLN A 54 -12.80 7.68 8.78
C GLN A 54 -12.54 6.65 7.66
N THR A 55 -11.74 5.62 7.93
CA THR A 55 -11.41 4.59 6.93
C THR A 55 -12.62 3.72 6.60
N LEU A 56 -13.50 3.45 7.57
CA LEU A 56 -14.77 2.76 7.32
C LEU A 56 -15.72 3.60 6.44
N SER A 57 -15.82 4.90 6.70
CA SER A 57 -16.58 5.84 5.87
C SER A 57 -16.04 5.90 4.45
N LEU A 58 -14.72 5.99 4.28
CA LEU A 58 -14.07 5.97 2.97
C LEU A 58 -14.31 4.66 2.22
N ALA A 59 -14.14 3.50 2.87
CA ALA A 59 -14.42 2.21 2.27
C ALA A 59 -15.88 2.08 1.81
N TYR A 60 -16.83 2.53 2.65
CA TYR A 60 -18.24 2.54 2.29
C TYR A 60 -18.54 3.45 1.09
N ARG A 61 -17.97 4.66 1.06
CA ARG A 61 -18.13 5.61 -0.06
C ARG A 61 -17.50 5.07 -1.33
N PHE A 62 -16.34 4.44 -1.23
CA PHE A 62 -15.68 3.76 -2.34
C PHE A 62 -16.57 2.68 -2.96
N LEU A 63 -17.16 1.81 -2.13
CA LEU A 63 -18.07 0.75 -2.58
C LEU A 63 -19.35 1.28 -3.23
N ARG A 64 -19.78 2.50 -2.86
CA ARG A 64 -20.99 3.15 -3.40
C ARG A 64 -20.72 4.09 -4.57
N ALA A 65 -19.48 4.44 -4.86
CA ALA A 65 -19.14 5.32 -5.96
C ALA A 65 -19.44 4.63 -7.30
N LYS A 66 -20.39 5.19 -8.07
CA LYS A 66 -20.82 4.66 -9.37
C LYS A 66 -20.46 5.57 -10.54
N THR A 67 -20.02 6.79 -10.25
CA THR A 67 -19.66 7.78 -11.28
C THR A 67 -18.21 8.23 -11.12
N PRO A 68 -17.56 8.73 -12.19
CA PRO A 68 -16.23 9.32 -12.13
C PRO A 68 -16.10 10.40 -11.05
N GLU A 69 -17.13 11.24 -10.89
CA GLU A 69 -17.20 12.33 -9.90
C GLU A 69 -17.15 11.79 -8.47
N GLN A 70 -18.00 10.80 -8.16
CA GLN A 70 -18.04 10.19 -6.85
C GLN A 70 -16.71 9.48 -6.54
N ARG A 71 -16.14 8.81 -7.54
CA ARG A 71 -14.87 8.12 -7.42
C ARG A 71 -13.71 9.09 -7.19
N ALA A 72 -13.66 10.18 -7.95
CA ALA A 72 -12.64 11.22 -7.80
C ALA A 72 -12.61 11.81 -6.39
N ILE A 73 -13.77 12.09 -5.78
CA ILE A 73 -13.82 12.62 -4.40
C ILE A 73 -13.16 11.64 -3.43
N VAL A 74 -13.49 10.35 -3.51
CA VAL A 74 -12.95 9.34 -2.61
C VAL A 74 -11.46 9.15 -2.85
N ASP A 75 -11.02 9.07 -4.11
CA ASP A 75 -9.61 8.90 -4.45
C ASP A 75 -8.76 10.09 -3.98
N LEU A 76 -9.25 11.33 -4.10
CA LEU A 76 -8.50 12.48 -3.58
C LEU A 76 -8.30 12.41 -2.07
N GLU A 77 -9.34 12.04 -1.32
CA GLU A 77 -9.28 11.91 0.14
C GLU A 77 -8.41 10.74 0.62
N THR A 78 -8.21 9.72 -0.22
CA THR A 78 -7.31 8.60 0.09
C THR A 78 -5.87 8.88 -0.35
N HIS A 79 -5.69 9.66 -1.42
CA HIS A 79 -4.37 9.92 -1.99
C HIS A 79 -3.61 11.05 -1.29
N TYR A 80 -4.31 12.09 -0.83
CA TYR A 80 -3.68 13.34 -0.39
C TYR A 80 -4.07 13.74 1.02
N THR A 81 -3.19 14.50 1.68
CA THR A 81 -3.55 15.20 2.91
C THR A 81 -4.63 16.27 2.66
N LYS A 82 -5.46 16.53 3.67
CA LYS A 82 -6.47 17.59 3.62
C LYS A 82 -5.82 18.96 3.38
N GLU A 83 -4.71 19.23 4.05
CA GLU A 83 -3.93 20.46 3.91
C GLU A 83 -3.50 20.69 2.45
N PHE A 84 -2.92 19.67 1.82
CA PHE A 84 -2.51 19.75 0.41
C PHE A 84 -3.68 19.98 -0.54
N LEU A 85 -4.84 19.38 -0.26
CA LEU A 85 -6.05 19.59 -1.06
C LEU A 85 -6.66 20.99 -0.87
N ASP A 86 -6.59 21.54 0.34
CA ASP A 86 -7.17 22.84 0.70
C ASP A 86 -6.33 24.03 0.21
N GLU A 87 -5.04 23.83 -0.06
CA GLU A 87 -4.13 24.87 -0.53
C GLU A 87 -4.64 25.56 -1.81
N LYS A 88 -4.47 26.89 -1.88
CA LYS A 88 -4.85 27.70 -3.05
C LYS A 88 -3.73 27.71 -4.09
N VAL A 89 -4.08 27.36 -5.31
CA VAL A 89 -3.23 27.43 -6.50
C VAL A 89 -3.87 28.42 -7.47
N GLY A 90 -3.40 29.67 -7.43
CA GLY A 90 -4.07 30.79 -8.09
C GLY A 90 -5.44 31.07 -7.46
N SER A 91 -6.50 31.09 -8.27
CA SER A 91 -7.87 31.36 -7.80
C SER A 91 -8.61 30.14 -7.26
N ARG A 92 -8.10 28.92 -7.50
CA ARG A 92 -8.76 27.65 -7.15
C ARG A 92 -8.00 26.92 -6.06
N SER A 93 -8.68 26.08 -5.31
CA SER A 93 -8.02 25.09 -4.45
C SER A 93 -7.39 23.98 -5.29
N ARG A 94 -6.33 23.36 -4.77
CA ARG A 94 -5.73 22.19 -5.40
C ARG A 94 -6.73 21.05 -5.55
N ARG A 95 -7.65 20.88 -4.58
CA ARG A 95 -8.78 19.95 -4.68
C ARG A 95 -9.59 20.16 -5.95
N GLU A 96 -9.96 21.40 -6.26
CA GLU A 96 -10.79 21.70 -7.44
C GLU A 96 -10.05 21.40 -8.75
N ILE A 97 -8.73 21.61 -8.77
CA ILE A 97 -7.90 21.30 -9.94
C ILE A 97 -7.79 19.78 -10.12
N LEU A 98 -7.32 19.08 -9.09
CA LEU A 98 -7.13 17.63 -9.13
C LEU A 98 -8.45 16.87 -9.34
N TYR A 99 -9.56 17.36 -8.78
CA TYR A 99 -10.88 16.77 -9.01
C TYR A 99 -11.23 16.75 -10.50
N GLN A 100 -11.00 17.84 -11.22
CA GLN A 100 -11.27 17.89 -12.66
C GLN A 100 -10.34 16.95 -13.44
N GLU A 101 -9.07 16.86 -13.04
CA GLU A 101 -8.12 15.93 -13.63
C GLU A 101 -8.51 14.47 -13.42
N TYR A 102 -8.94 14.11 -12.20
CA TYR A 102 -9.38 12.75 -11.88
C TYR A 102 -10.64 12.37 -12.63
N VAL A 103 -11.65 13.26 -12.63
CA VAL A 103 -12.89 13.03 -13.39
C VAL A 103 -12.58 12.85 -14.87
N LYS A 104 -11.77 13.73 -15.46
CA LYS A 104 -11.34 13.61 -16.85
C LYS A 104 -10.60 12.30 -17.12
N GLY A 105 -9.63 11.95 -16.26
CA GLY A 105 -8.86 10.71 -16.36
C GLY A 105 -9.75 9.49 -16.37
N ILE A 106 -10.56 9.31 -15.31
CA ILE A 106 -11.49 8.18 -15.16
C ILE A 106 -12.48 8.11 -16.31
N SER A 107 -13.00 9.26 -16.78
CA SER A 107 -13.96 9.31 -17.89
C SER A 107 -13.32 8.90 -19.22
N SER A 108 -12.04 9.23 -19.42
CA SER A 108 -11.33 8.95 -20.67
C SER A 108 -10.78 7.53 -20.76
N SER A 109 -10.22 6.99 -19.67
CA SER A 109 -9.64 5.65 -19.64
C SER A 109 -10.67 4.56 -19.36
N GLY A 110 -11.83 4.95 -18.83
CA GLY A 110 -12.75 4.04 -18.18
C GLY A 110 -12.17 3.50 -16.87
N MET A 111 -13.01 2.73 -16.16
CA MET A 111 -12.60 1.96 -15.01
C MET A 111 -11.90 0.68 -15.46
N GLN A 112 -10.93 0.21 -14.68
CA GLN A 112 -10.37 -1.12 -14.88
C GLN A 112 -11.47 -2.20 -14.87
N SER A 113 -11.26 -3.27 -15.62
CA SER A 113 -12.20 -4.40 -15.63
C SER A 113 -12.29 -5.06 -14.24
N ASN A 114 -13.43 -5.67 -13.93
CA ASN A 114 -13.63 -6.36 -12.64
C ASN A 114 -12.56 -7.44 -12.41
N HIS A 115 -12.25 -8.24 -13.43
CA HIS A 115 -11.21 -9.27 -13.32
C HIS A 115 -9.81 -8.68 -13.11
N GLY A 116 -9.50 -7.54 -13.74
CA GLY A 116 -8.25 -6.83 -13.51
C GLY A 116 -8.15 -6.31 -12.07
N TYR A 117 -9.22 -5.72 -11.56
CA TYR A 117 -9.30 -5.26 -10.18
C TYR A 117 -9.15 -6.41 -9.18
N GLU A 118 -9.94 -7.48 -9.34
CA GLU A 118 -9.89 -8.67 -8.48
C GLU A 118 -8.49 -9.30 -8.49
N GLY A 119 -7.87 -9.39 -9.67
CA GLY A 119 -6.50 -9.88 -9.82
C GLY A 119 -5.48 -9.04 -9.06
N GLN A 120 -5.56 -7.71 -9.15
CA GLN A 120 -4.67 -6.81 -8.39
C GLN A 120 -4.89 -6.91 -6.88
N ILE A 121 -6.15 -6.96 -6.43
CA ILE A 121 -6.47 -7.13 -5.00
C ILE A 121 -5.92 -8.46 -4.50
N ASN A 122 -6.13 -9.55 -5.25
CA ASN A 122 -5.58 -10.86 -4.89
C ASN A 122 -4.05 -10.85 -4.88
N ALA A 123 -3.40 -10.18 -5.83
CA ALA A 123 -1.95 -10.05 -5.86
C ALA A 123 -1.42 -9.30 -4.62
N CYS A 124 -2.04 -8.17 -4.26
CA CYS A 124 -1.71 -7.44 -3.03
C CYS A 124 -1.96 -8.29 -1.77
N TRP A 125 -3.05 -9.06 -1.75
CA TRP A 125 -3.42 -9.89 -0.60
C TRP A 125 -2.50 -11.09 -0.40
N THR A 126 -2.05 -11.70 -1.50
CA THR A 126 -1.16 -12.87 -1.47
C THR A 126 0.33 -12.50 -1.49
N HIS A 127 0.64 -11.21 -1.65
CA HIS A 127 2.00 -10.72 -1.60
C HIS A 127 2.62 -10.95 -0.21
N LYS A 128 3.87 -11.42 -0.25
CA LYS A 128 4.80 -11.49 0.88
C LYS A 128 6.22 -11.54 0.34
N LEU A 129 7.17 -11.00 1.09
CA LEU A 129 8.60 -11.27 0.89
C LEU A 129 9.04 -12.37 1.84
N THR A 130 9.59 -13.46 1.32
CA THR A 130 10.16 -14.54 2.12
C THR A 130 11.51 -14.11 2.71
N ARG A 131 12.01 -14.87 3.70
CA ARG A 131 13.36 -14.64 4.26
C ARG A 131 14.43 -14.73 3.16
N ASP A 132 14.39 -15.79 2.36
CA ASP A 132 15.32 -15.98 1.24
C ASP A 132 15.28 -14.84 0.22
N GLU A 133 14.10 -14.27 -0.06
CA GLU A 133 13.97 -13.13 -0.95
C GLU A 133 14.60 -11.85 -0.36
N LEU A 134 14.37 -11.60 0.93
CA LEU A 134 15.03 -10.50 1.65
C LEU A 134 16.55 -10.72 1.68
N ASP A 135 17.02 -11.94 1.94
CA ASP A 135 18.44 -12.32 1.96
C ASP A 135 19.11 -12.11 0.61
N ARG A 136 18.42 -12.42 -0.49
CA ARG A 136 18.92 -12.16 -1.85
C ARG A 136 19.08 -10.67 -2.13
N ILE A 137 18.12 -9.85 -1.72
CA ILE A 137 18.22 -8.38 -1.88
C ILE A 137 19.40 -7.85 -1.06
N ARG A 138 19.53 -8.29 0.20
CA ARG A 138 20.62 -7.88 1.09
C ARG A 138 21.99 -8.31 0.57
N SER A 139 22.15 -9.59 0.26
CA SER A 139 23.42 -10.16 -0.21
C SER A 139 23.86 -9.61 -1.57
N ALA A 140 22.92 -9.13 -2.39
CA ALA A 140 23.23 -8.45 -3.63
C ALA A 140 23.74 -7.00 -3.44
N GLY A 141 23.69 -6.47 -2.22
CA GLY A 141 24.11 -5.10 -1.92
C GLY A 141 23.24 -4.02 -2.58
N ILE A 142 22.00 -4.36 -2.96
CA ILE A 142 21.09 -3.42 -3.63
C ILE A 142 20.67 -2.37 -2.61
N LEU A 143 21.11 -1.12 -2.82
CA LEU A 143 20.65 -0.01 -1.98
C LEU A 143 19.15 0.21 -2.18
N VAL A 144 18.42 0.30 -1.07
CA VAL A 144 16.98 0.48 -1.02
C VAL A 144 16.64 1.81 -0.34
N SER A 145 15.80 2.63 -0.97
CA SER A 145 15.20 3.83 -0.35
C SER A 145 13.71 3.62 -0.19
N ILE A 146 13.23 3.60 1.06
CA ILE A 146 11.81 3.49 1.39
C ILE A 146 11.30 4.90 1.70
N ILE A 147 10.54 5.49 0.78
CA ILE A 147 10.06 6.87 0.90
C ILE A 147 8.56 6.82 1.22
N HIS A 148 8.13 7.37 2.34
CA HIS A 148 6.77 7.12 2.84
C HIS A 148 6.12 8.38 3.41
N GLY A 149 4.85 8.61 3.05
CA GLY A 149 4.04 9.68 3.63
C GLY A 149 3.55 9.33 5.04
N ARG A 150 3.81 10.19 6.03
CA ARG A 150 3.45 9.93 7.44
C ARG A 150 1.95 9.82 7.66
N ASP A 151 1.16 10.47 6.82
CA ASP A 151 -0.30 10.55 6.90
C ASP A 151 -1.00 9.58 5.94
N ASP A 152 -0.25 8.63 5.36
CA ASP A 152 -0.80 7.60 4.49
C ASP A 152 -1.80 6.69 5.24
N ILE A 153 -3.07 6.83 4.87
CA ILE A 153 -4.18 6.06 5.46
C ILE A 153 -4.41 4.71 4.75
N ILE A 154 -3.80 4.50 3.58
CA ILE A 154 -3.90 3.27 2.78
C ILE A 154 -2.79 2.32 3.21
N ALA A 155 -1.53 2.72 3.01
CA ALA A 155 -0.35 1.95 3.37
C ALA A 155 0.27 2.53 4.65
N ARG A 156 0.08 1.83 5.77
CA ARG A 156 0.52 2.33 7.08
C ARG A 156 2.05 2.44 7.16
N LEU A 157 2.54 3.59 7.62
CA LEU A 157 3.97 3.85 7.86
C LEU A 157 4.69 2.77 8.70
N CYS A 158 4.01 2.17 9.68
CA CYS A 158 4.61 1.10 10.50
C CYS A 158 5.04 -0.13 9.68
N ASN A 159 4.37 -0.39 8.55
CA ASN A 159 4.70 -1.51 7.68
C ASN A 159 5.95 -1.18 6.85
N ALA A 160 6.09 0.06 6.40
CA ALA A 160 7.30 0.55 5.75
C ALA A 160 8.52 0.52 6.69
N ARG A 161 8.37 0.94 7.96
CA ARG A 161 9.42 0.82 8.99
C ARG A 161 9.87 -0.63 9.19
N ARG A 162 8.93 -1.57 9.35
CA ARG A 162 9.23 -3.00 9.47
C ARG A 162 9.93 -3.57 8.23
N LEU A 163 9.58 -3.09 7.04
CA LEU A 163 10.26 -3.50 5.82
C LEU A 163 11.70 -2.97 5.79
N ALA A 164 11.92 -1.71 6.19
CA ALA A 164 13.25 -1.13 6.33
C ALA A 164 14.11 -1.95 7.31
N GLU A 165 13.55 -2.31 8.46
CA GLU A 165 14.22 -3.15 9.45
C GLU A 165 14.61 -4.53 8.88
N LYS A 166 13.70 -5.17 8.15
CA LYS A 166 13.97 -6.47 7.49
C LYS A 166 15.05 -6.37 6.42
N LEU A 167 15.21 -5.21 5.79
CA LEU A 167 16.18 -4.96 4.72
C LEU A 167 17.49 -4.35 5.22
N TYR A 168 17.67 -4.15 6.54
CA TYR A 168 18.95 -3.73 7.09
C TYR A 168 20.09 -4.69 6.64
N PRO A 169 21.28 -4.18 6.26
CA PRO A 169 21.72 -2.78 6.24
C PRO A 169 21.46 -2.05 4.91
N VAL A 170 20.84 -2.67 3.91
CA VAL A 170 20.73 -2.06 2.57
C VAL A 170 19.63 -1.02 2.45
N ALA A 171 18.77 -0.84 3.46
CA ALA A 171 17.64 0.08 3.42
C ALA A 171 17.86 1.38 4.19
N LYS A 172 17.44 2.49 3.58
CA LYS A 172 17.24 3.81 4.19
C LYS A 172 15.75 4.13 4.17
N ILE A 173 15.21 4.67 5.27
CA ILE A 173 13.81 5.13 5.33
C ILE A 173 13.73 6.66 5.34
N VAL A 174 12.88 7.23 4.48
CA VAL A 174 12.63 8.66 4.36
C VAL A 174 11.15 8.91 4.64
N GLU A 175 10.86 9.51 5.79
CA GLU A 175 9.48 9.78 6.22
C GLU A 175 9.11 11.23 5.99
N LEU A 176 8.19 11.48 5.06
CA LEU A 176 7.80 12.82 4.64
C LEU A 176 6.39 13.17 5.13
N HIS A 177 6.12 14.46 5.27
CA HIS A 177 4.73 14.91 5.42
C HIS A 177 3.97 14.58 4.15
N GLY A 178 2.76 14.04 4.25
CA GLY A 178 1.98 13.69 3.07
C GLY A 178 1.24 12.37 3.19
N GLY A 179 0.31 12.15 2.28
CA GLY A 179 -0.55 10.98 2.20
C GLY A 179 0.05 9.86 1.34
N HIS A 180 -0.83 9.15 0.64
CA HIS A 180 -0.45 8.02 -0.19
C HIS A 180 0.30 8.44 -1.48
N LEU A 181 -0.01 9.60 -2.05
CA LEU A 181 0.72 10.19 -3.18
C LEU A 181 1.76 11.20 -2.71
N VAL A 182 2.67 10.77 -1.82
CA VAL A 182 3.72 11.64 -1.27
C VAL A 182 4.63 12.22 -2.35
N SER A 183 4.81 11.52 -3.48
CA SER A 183 5.55 11.99 -4.66
C SER A 183 4.93 13.23 -5.31
N HIS A 184 3.62 13.44 -5.15
CA HIS A 184 2.93 14.63 -5.64
C HIS A 184 2.91 15.74 -4.57
N GLU A 185 2.79 15.38 -3.28
CA GLU A 185 2.76 16.37 -2.20
C GLU A 185 4.14 16.97 -1.88
N ARG A 186 5.19 16.17 -2.04
CA ARG A 186 6.59 16.47 -1.68
C ARG A 186 7.53 16.07 -2.81
N SER A 187 7.22 16.56 -4.01
CA SER A 187 7.96 16.20 -5.23
C SER A 187 9.45 16.52 -5.11
N ASP A 188 9.81 17.66 -4.51
CA ASP A 188 11.20 18.06 -4.37
C ASP A 188 11.97 17.11 -3.44
N GLU A 189 11.43 16.79 -2.26
CA GLU A 189 12.06 15.89 -1.29
C GLU A 189 12.13 14.44 -1.81
N VAL A 190 11.09 13.99 -2.53
CA VAL A 190 11.08 12.68 -3.17
C VAL A 190 12.12 12.63 -4.27
N ASN A 191 12.18 13.63 -5.15
CA ASN A 191 13.19 13.70 -6.22
C ASN A 191 14.61 13.77 -5.65
N MET A 192 14.83 14.55 -4.59
CA MET A 192 16.11 14.58 -3.89
C MET A 192 16.50 13.20 -3.36
N SER A 193 15.57 12.48 -2.72
CA SER A 193 15.80 11.13 -2.18
C SER A 193 16.10 10.11 -3.28
N LEU A 194 15.42 10.20 -4.43
CA LEU A 194 15.67 9.36 -5.60
C LEU A 194 17.06 9.64 -6.19
N MET A 195 17.43 10.91 -6.34
CA MET A 195 18.73 11.30 -6.86
C MET A 195 19.88 10.92 -5.92
N GLU A 196 19.66 11.01 -4.61
CA GLU A 196 20.61 10.54 -3.61
C GLU A 196 20.85 9.03 -3.74
N LEU A 197 19.77 8.23 -3.84
CA LEU A 197 19.85 6.79 -4.03
C LEU A 197 20.61 6.42 -5.31
N ILE A 198 20.29 7.07 -6.43
CA ILE A 198 20.94 6.83 -7.72
C ILE A 198 22.44 7.11 -7.62
N ARG A 199 22.83 8.25 -7.05
CA ARG A 199 24.24 8.61 -6.87
C ARG A 199 24.97 7.65 -5.95
N ALA A 200 24.36 7.26 -4.83
CA ALA A 200 24.95 6.31 -3.89
C ALA A 200 25.19 4.93 -4.54
N ALA A 201 24.25 4.45 -5.35
CA ALA A 201 24.39 3.21 -6.09
C ALA A 201 25.49 3.29 -7.17
N GLN A 202 25.57 4.41 -7.90
CA GLN A 202 26.60 4.65 -8.91
C GLN A 202 28.01 4.74 -8.29
N SER A 203 28.13 5.35 -7.11
CA SER A 203 29.38 5.43 -6.36
C SER A 203 29.72 4.13 -5.62
N LYS A 204 28.86 3.09 -5.71
CA LYS A 204 29.00 1.83 -4.97
C LYS A 204 29.17 2.05 -3.46
N LEU A 205 28.33 2.91 -2.89
CA LEU A 205 28.35 3.19 -1.46
C LEU A 205 28.07 1.88 -0.69
N GLU A 206 28.86 1.63 0.35
CA GLU A 206 28.66 0.48 1.23
C GLU A 206 27.27 0.57 1.93
N PRO A 207 26.50 -0.52 1.99
CA PRO A 207 25.18 -0.55 2.63
C PRO A 207 25.14 0.05 4.04
N GLU A 208 26.15 -0.20 4.86
CA GLU A 208 26.25 0.29 6.24
C GLU A 208 26.37 1.82 6.31
N LYS A 209 26.86 2.46 5.25
CA LYS A 209 26.92 3.92 5.13
C LYS A 209 25.66 4.51 4.51
N TRP A 210 24.83 3.69 3.87
CA TRP A 210 23.57 4.10 3.24
C TRP A 210 22.42 4.18 4.25
N THR A 211 22.33 3.20 5.15
CA THR A 211 21.21 3.10 6.09
C THR A 211 21.22 4.21 7.14
N ASN A 212 20.02 4.67 7.51
CA ASN A 212 19.78 5.58 8.63
C ASN A 212 19.11 4.87 9.82
N LEU A 213 19.07 3.53 9.82
CA LEU A 213 18.52 2.74 10.92
C LEU A 213 19.59 2.55 12.00
N ALA A 214 19.23 2.80 13.26
CA ALA A 214 20.16 2.62 14.38
C ALA A 214 20.16 1.16 14.82
N VAL A 215 21.35 0.55 14.89
CA VAL A 215 21.53 -0.75 15.53
C VAL A 215 21.95 -0.55 16.97
N ASN A 216 21.29 -1.35 17.79
CA ASN A 216 21.62 -1.75 19.11
C ASN A 216 23.00 -2.28 19.50
N ASP A 217 23.50 -2.00 20.70
CA ASP A 217 24.63 -2.73 21.28
C ASP A 217 24.33 -4.24 21.46
N GLU A 218 23.07 -4.67 21.55
CA GLU A 218 22.70 -6.11 21.52
C GLU A 218 22.20 -6.59 20.14
N GLY A 219 22.43 -5.80 19.08
CA GLY A 219 22.10 -6.16 17.70
C GLY A 219 20.64 -5.98 17.28
N TRP A 220 19.79 -5.38 18.12
CA TRP A 220 18.40 -5.05 17.76
C TRP A 220 18.28 -3.64 17.17
N LEU A 221 17.51 -3.50 16.09
CA LEU A 221 17.26 -2.20 15.47
C LEU A 221 16.39 -1.34 16.38
N LEU A 222 16.90 -0.17 16.77
CA LEU A 222 16.12 0.83 17.48
C LEU A 222 15.28 1.59 16.46
N SER A 223 13.96 1.47 16.57
CA SER A 223 13.05 2.44 15.95
C SER A 223 13.35 3.79 16.60
N GLY A 224 14.09 4.66 15.92
CA GLY A 224 14.60 5.90 16.49
C GLY A 224 13.46 6.80 16.97
N PHE A 225 13.25 6.87 18.28
CA PHE A 225 12.72 8.03 19.00
C PHE A 225 13.07 7.93 20.50
N ALA A 226 13.76 8.96 21.01
CA ALA A 226 13.94 9.21 22.43
C ALA A 226 12.65 9.84 22.99
N GLY A 227 11.86 9.03 23.70
CA GLY A 227 10.77 9.47 24.57
C GLY A 227 10.90 8.78 25.92
N PRO A 228 10.42 9.37 27.04
CA PRO A 228 10.81 8.92 28.38
C PRO A 228 10.36 7.48 28.66
N LEU A 229 11.31 6.60 28.95
CA LEU A 229 11.06 5.25 29.44
C LEU A 229 10.27 5.30 30.76
N THR A 230 9.06 4.74 30.75
CA THR A 230 8.44 4.21 31.98
C THR A 230 8.17 2.72 31.82
N LYS A 231 8.76 1.94 32.74
CA LYS A 231 8.61 0.50 32.96
C LYS A 231 7.14 0.06 32.91
N ARG A 232 6.83 -0.97 32.10
CA ARG A 232 5.72 -1.92 32.33
C ARG A 232 5.94 -3.19 31.50
N LYS A 233 6.55 -4.21 32.11
CA LYS A 233 6.87 -5.50 31.45
C LYS A 233 5.78 -6.57 31.62
N ASP A 234 4.72 -6.30 32.38
CA ASP A 234 3.63 -7.29 32.66
C ASP A 234 2.28 -7.00 31.97
N ASP A 235 2.04 -5.78 31.50
CA ASP A 235 0.75 -5.41 30.88
C ASP A 235 0.64 -5.87 29.41
N GLY A 236 1.77 -6.09 28.73
CA GLY A 236 1.80 -6.44 27.31
C GLY A 236 1.27 -7.84 27.00
N VAL A 237 1.54 -8.81 27.87
CA VAL A 237 1.12 -10.21 27.67
C VAL A 237 -0.38 -10.38 27.89
N LYS A 238 -0.94 -9.71 28.92
CA LYS A 238 -2.39 -9.68 29.16
C LYS A 238 -3.14 -8.90 28.06
N CYS A 239 -2.56 -7.82 27.55
CA CYS A 239 -3.12 -7.09 26.42
C CYS A 239 -3.15 -7.94 25.15
N LEU A 240 -2.08 -8.66 24.82
CA LEU A 240 -2.01 -9.58 23.68
C LEU A 240 -3.04 -10.70 23.75
N LEU A 241 -3.22 -11.34 24.92
CA LEU A 241 -4.23 -12.38 25.13
C LEU A 241 -5.66 -11.84 25.02
N HIS A 242 -5.90 -10.63 25.55
CA HIS A 242 -7.21 -9.98 25.44
C HIS A 242 -7.52 -9.58 24.00
N ILE A 243 -6.54 -9.03 23.29
CA ILE A 243 -6.63 -8.70 21.87
C ILE A 243 -6.94 -9.97 21.05
N TYR A 244 -6.24 -11.08 21.29
CA TYR A 244 -6.48 -12.35 20.60
C TYR A 244 -7.89 -12.90 20.85
N SER A 245 -8.38 -12.81 22.09
CA SER A 245 -9.75 -13.19 22.47
C SER A 245 -10.82 -12.32 21.79
N VAL A 246 -10.60 -11.00 21.70
CA VAL A 246 -11.49 -10.08 21.00
C VAL A 246 -11.47 -10.35 19.48
N PHE A 247 -10.31 -10.63 18.90
CA PHE A 247 -10.19 -10.99 17.48
C PHE A 247 -10.86 -12.33 17.13
N ALA A 248 -10.72 -13.34 17.99
CA ALA A 248 -11.42 -14.62 17.81
C ALA A 248 -12.95 -14.44 17.85
N LYS A 249 -13.46 -13.60 18.75
CA LYS A 249 -14.89 -13.25 18.82
C LYS A 249 -15.35 -12.46 17.59
N LEU A 250 -14.54 -11.51 17.11
CA LEU A 250 -14.84 -10.75 15.90
C LEU A 250 -14.85 -11.64 14.65
N GLN A 251 -13.92 -12.58 14.55
CA GLN A 251 -13.86 -13.57 13.47
C GLN A 251 -15.12 -14.45 13.45
N MET A 252 -15.58 -14.90 14.63
CA MET A 252 -16.83 -15.66 14.73
C MET A 252 -18.05 -14.83 14.33
N ILE A 253 -18.09 -13.55 14.69
CA ILE A 253 -19.18 -12.63 14.28
C ILE A 253 -19.14 -12.41 12.76
N LEU A 254 -17.96 -12.21 12.16
CA LEU A 254 -17.83 -12.01 10.71
C LEU A 254 -18.21 -13.27 9.93
N LEU A 255 -17.78 -14.46 10.39
CA LEU A 255 -18.18 -15.73 9.79
C LEU A 255 -19.69 -15.97 9.90
N PHE A 256 -20.31 -15.59 11.03
CA PHE A 256 -21.76 -15.65 11.21
C PHE A 256 -22.49 -14.71 10.24
N ILE A 257 -22.05 -13.45 10.11
CA ILE A 257 -22.62 -12.49 9.16
C ILE A 257 -22.48 -13.00 7.72
N PHE A 258 -21.33 -13.54 7.35
CA PHE A 258 -21.10 -14.09 6.02
C PHE A 258 -21.97 -15.32 5.75
N GLY A 259 -22.14 -16.21 6.74
CA GLY A 259 -23.05 -17.35 6.67
C GLY A 259 -24.51 -16.93 6.48
N VAL A 260 -24.98 -15.92 7.22
CA VAL A 260 -26.32 -15.36 7.08
C VAL A 260 -26.53 -14.75 5.69
N ILE A 261 -25.56 -14.00 5.17
CA ILE A 261 -25.61 -13.43 3.81
C ILE A 261 -25.70 -14.53 2.75
N LEU A 262 -24.94 -15.62 2.89
CA LEU A 262 -24.99 -16.75 1.97
C LEU A 262 -26.34 -17.46 1.98
N VAL A 263 -26.91 -17.72 3.17
CA VAL A 263 -28.24 -18.34 3.32
C VAL A 263 -29.34 -17.44 2.74
N ILE A 264 -29.29 -16.13 3.00
CA ILE A 264 -30.23 -15.16 2.43
C ILE A 264 -30.10 -15.13 0.91
N SER A 265 -28.88 -15.08 0.36
CA SER A 265 -28.64 -15.14 -1.09
C SER A 265 -29.19 -16.43 -1.70
N GLU A 266 -29.07 -17.56 -1.03
CA GLU A 266 -29.58 -18.85 -1.52
C GLU A 266 -31.12 -18.90 -1.49
N TYR A 267 -31.75 -18.37 -0.44
CA TYR A 267 -33.21 -18.25 -0.34
C TYR A 267 -33.79 -17.28 -1.37
N ILE A 268 -33.13 -16.15 -1.63
CA ILE A 268 -33.54 -15.18 -2.67
C ILE A 268 -33.42 -15.80 -4.07
N LYS A 269 -32.45 -16.68 -4.31
CA LYS A 269 -32.24 -17.32 -5.62
C LYS A 269 -33.14 -18.54 -5.88
N ARG A 270 -33.73 -19.15 -4.84
CA ARG A 270 -34.64 -20.31 -4.98
C ARG A 270 -35.88 -20.06 -5.85
N PRO A 271 -36.65 -18.96 -5.73
CA PRO A 271 -37.83 -18.72 -6.57
C PRO A 271 -37.50 -18.41 -8.04
N PHE A 272 -36.28 -17.96 -8.35
CA PHE A 272 -35.86 -17.68 -9.73
C PHE A 272 -35.36 -18.93 -10.48
N ARG A 273 -35.09 -20.04 -9.78
CA ARG A 273 -34.70 -21.32 -10.41
C ARG A 273 -35.89 -22.18 -10.84
N SER A 274 -37.11 -21.92 -10.36
CA SER A 274 -38.31 -22.68 -10.71
C SER A 274 -39.11 -22.10 -11.89
N LEU A 275 -38.79 -20.89 -12.34
CA LEU A 275 -39.43 -20.27 -13.51
C LEU A 275 -38.77 -20.78 -14.79
N LYS A 276 -39.40 -21.75 -15.45
CA LYS A 276 -39.06 -22.11 -16.83
C LYS A 276 -39.36 -20.92 -17.75
N PRO A 277 -38.48 -20.59 -18.73
CA PRO A 277 -38.74 -19.53 -19.68
C PRO A 277 -39.96 -19.90 -20.53
N VAL A 278 -40.98 -19.04 -20.54
CA VAL A 278 -42.13 -19.14 -21.44
C VAL A 278 -41.64 -18.80 -22.86
N ARG A 279 -41.66 -19.79 -23.76
CA ARG A 279 -41.46 -19.56 -25.20
C ARG A 279 -42.66 -18.79 -25.74
N VAL A 280 -42.43 -17.57 -26.20
CA VAL A 280 -43.40 -16.84 -27.02
C VAL A 280 -43.18 -17.29 -28.47
N ALA A 281 -44.17 -17.94 -29.06
CA ALA A 281 -44.16 -18.29 -30.48
C ALA A 281 -44.41 -17.03 -31.32
N ALA A 282 -43.70 -16.89 -32.43
CA ALA A 282 -43.94 -15.84 -33.41
C ALA A 282 -45.26 -16.10 -34.13
N LEU A 283 -46.16 -15.12 -34.12
CA LEU A 283 -47.35 -15.10 -34.96
C LEU A 283 -46.93 -14.82 -36.41
N THR A 284 -47.29 -15.72 -37.31
CA THR A 284 -47.29 -15.57 -38.77
C THR A 284 -48.29 -14.54 -39.23
#